data_AF-A0A088F3Q3-F1
#
_entry.id   AF-A0A088F3Q3-F1
#
_cell.length_a   1.000
_cell.length_b   1.000
_cell.length_c   1.000
_cell.angle_alpha   90.00
_cell.angle_beta   90.00
_cell.angle_gamma   90.00
#
_symmetry.space_group_name_H-M   'P 1'
#
loop_
_entity.id
_entity.type
_entity.pdbx_description
1 polymer ?
#
loop_
_entity_poly.entity_id
_entity_poly.type
_entity_poly.pdbx_seq_one_letter_code
_entity_poly.pdbx_strand_id
1 'polypeptide(L)'
;MWTDVGADVLINGIDIESAFGVCLEEGGLSVFEKPTPDKEVFFNIWPDAPGKDYDETAELIEDVQEFEVPFLIKGTSMADYRKKKRDFLALIKINASIDFQIIDWGEAFKLRYKSVSSWEFINAELDDECSAKFTIKFETDPNKKPYLFKYLVDGLKRYIIINGNQRILVKTSYGN
;
A
#
# COMPACT_ATOMS: atom_id res chain seq x y z
N MET A 1 -18.85 -21.17 1.00
CA MET A 1 -18.89 -19.91 1.75
C MET A 1 -17.44 -19.51 1.92
N TRP A 2 -16.90 -18.73 0.99
CA TRP A 2 -15.52 -18.25 1.04
C TRP A 2 -15.54 -16.97 1.88
N THR A 3 -15.02 -17.04 3.10
CA THR A 3 -14.68 -15.84 3.86
C THR A 3 -13.41 -15.27 3.22
N ASP A 4 -13.58 -14.33 2.29
CA ASP A 4 -12.51 -13.44 1.85
C ASP A 4 -12.06 -12.67 3.10
N VAL A 5 -11.07 -13.18 3.83
CA VAL A 5 -10.32 -12.41 4.83
C VAL A 5 -9.19 -11.76 4.06
N GLY A 6 -9.54 -10.81 3.18
CA GLY A 6 -8.56 -9.85 2.70
C GLY A 6 -8.06 -9.06 3.89
N ALA A 7 -6.76 -8.78 3.94
CA ALA A 7 -6.23 -7.98 5.04
C ALA A 7 -6.85 -6.57 5.01
N ASP A 8 -7.20 -6.06 6.19
CA ASP A 8 -7.81 -4.75 6.35
C ASP A 8 -6.78 -3.66 6.02
N VAL A 9 -6.91 -3.06 4.84
CA VAL A 9 -6.02 -1.99 4.35
C VAL A 9 -6.76 -0.67 4.31
N LEU A 10 -6.06 0.38 4.76
CA LEU A 10 -6.50 1.76 4.58
C LEU A 10 -5.52 2.51 3.68
N ILE A 11 -6.02 3.39 2.83
CA ILE A 11 -5.21 4.36 2.09
C ILE A 11 -5.61 5.77 2.51
N ASN A 12 -4.68 6.54 3.08
CA ASN A 12 -4.93 7.87 3.64
C ASN A 12 -6.09 7.87 4.66
N GLY A 13 -6.20 6.80 5.45
CA GLY A 13 -7.31 6.60 6.39
C GLY A 13 -8.66 6.25 5.74
N ILE A 14 -8.68 5.87 4.46
CA ILE A 14 -9.89 5.40 3.76
C ILE A 14 -9.84 3.88 3.67
N ASP A 15 -10.89 3.23 4.17
CA ASP A 15 -11.15 1.80 4.01
C ASP A 15 -11.47 1.52 2.54
N ILE A 16 -10.50 0.94 1.83
CA ILE A 16 -10.57 0.81 0.37
C ILE A 16 -11.56 -0.27 -0.08
N GLU A 17 -11.82 -1.27 0.77
CA GLU A 17 -12.82 -2.30 0.49
C GLU A 17 -14.21 -1.70 0.60
N SER A 18 -14.50 -1.01 1.70
CA SER A 18 -15.81 -0.38 1.90
C SER A 18 -16.07 0.75 0.88
N ALA A 19 -15.07 1.59 0.60
CA ALA A 19 -15.24 2.76 -0.25
C ALA A 19 -15.24 2.43 -1.75
N PHE A 20 -14.46 1.44 -2.17
CA PHE A 20 -14.22 1.16 -3.60
C PHE A 20 -14.42 -0.30 -3.99
N GLY A 21 -14.74 -1.21 -3.06
CA GLY A 21 -14.76 -2.65 -3.32
C GLY A 21 -13.38 -3.20 -3.69
N VAL A 22 -12.30 -2.56 -3.23
CA VAL A 22 -10.92 -2.98 -3.52
C VAL A 22 -10.35 -3.71 -2.30
N CYS A 23 -9.79 -4.90 -2.51
CA CYS A 23 -9.06 -5.64 -1.49
C CYS A 23 -7.71 -6.14 -2.03
N LEU A 24 -6.80 -6.49 -1.13
CA LEU A 24 -5.56 -7.17 -1.51
C LEU A 24 -5.86 -8.57 -2.04
N GLU A 25 -5.17 -8.97 -3.11
CA GLU A 25 -5.19 -10.36 -3.56
C GLU A 25 -4.28 -11.24 -2.67
N GLU A 26 -4.37 -12.56 -2.85
CA GLU A 26 -3.43 -13.50 -2.26
C GLU A 26 -1.97 -13.11 -2.59
N GLY A 27 -1.11 -13.11 -1.57
CA GLY A 27 0.28 -12.63 -1.70
C GLY A 27 0.42 -11.11 -1.73
N GLY A 28 -0.67 -10.33 -1.67
CA GLY A 28 -0.62 -8.87 -1.65
C GLY A 28 0.04 -8.28 -0.41
N LEU A 29 -0.06 -8.95 0.75
CA LEU A 29 0.64 -8.55 1.97
C LEU A 29 2.13 -8.91 1.95
N SER A 30 2.49 -10.06 1.41
CA SER A 30 3.87 -10.59 1.52
C SER A 30 4.90 -9.74 0.77
N VAL A 31 4.44 -8.86 -0.12
CA VAL A 31 5.31 -7.86 -0.79
C VAL A 31 5.93 -6.87 0.20
N PHE A 32 5.26 -6.62 1.33
CA PHE A 32 5.70 -5.67 2.37
C PHE A 32 6.56 -6.33 3.46
N GLU A 33 6.62 -7.67 3.50
CA GLU A 33 7.52 -8.38 4.44
C GLU A 33 8.98 -8.31 4.01
N LYS A 34 9.24 -7.93 2.75
CA LYS A 34 10.61 -7.83 2.21
C LYS A 34 11.29 -6.59 2.79
N PRO A 35 12.44 -6.74 3.47
CA PRO A 35 13.18 -5.61 3.98
C PRO A 35 13.62 -4.70 2.84
N THR A 36 13.70 -3.39 3.13
CA THR A 36 14.19 -2.39 2.19
C THR A 36 15.65 -2.69 1.84
N PRO A 37 16.02 -2.69 0.55
CA PRO A 37 17.41 -2.92 0.17
C PRO A 37 18.29 -1.77 0.63
N ASP A 38 19.42 -2.11 1.23
CA ASP A 38 20.45 -1.14 1.58
C ASP A 38 21.06 -0.56 0.30
N LYS A 39 21.28 0.75 0.29
CA LYS A 39 22.09 1.38 -0.74
C LYS A 39 23.52 0.87 -0.61
N GLU A 40 24.19 0.67 -1.73
CA GLU A 40 25.59 0.22 -1.72
C GLU A 40 26.45 1.20 -0.91
N VAL A 41 27.08 0.68 0.14
CA VAL A 41 27.94 1.45 1.04
C VAL A 41 29.22 1.82 0.28
N PHE A 42 29.70 3.05 0.46
CA PHE A 42 30.99 3.46 -0.09
C PHE A 42 32.11 2.61 0.53
N PHE A 43 32.94 2.01 -0.31
CA PHE A 43 34.15 1.31 0.10
C PHE A 43 35.34 1.74 -0.74
N ASN A 44 36.51 1.72 -0.13
CA ASN A 44 37.78 1.89 -0.84
C ASN A 44 38.34 0.52 -1.21
N ILE A 45 38.97 0.43 -2.39
CA ILE A 45 39.83 -0.68 -2.77
C ILE A 45 41.25 -0.15 -2.79
N TRP A 46 42.07 -0.61 -1.85
CA TRP A 46 43.48 -0.24 -1.79
C TRP A 46 44.30 -1.22 -2.63
N PRO A 47 45.24 -0.76 -3.48
CA PRO A 47 46.06 -1.64 -4.31
C PRO A 47 46.91 -2.63 -3.49
N ASP A 48 47.21 -2.25 -2.25
CA ASP A 48 48.19 -2.90 -1.38
C ASP A 48 47.55 -3.82 -0.34
N ALA A 49 46.22 -3.81 -0.23
CA ALA A 49 45.48 -4.58 0.76
C ALA A 49 44.39 -5.43 0.08
N PRO A 50 44.31 -6.74 0.37
CA PRO A 50 43.23 -7.57 -0.14
C PRO A 50 41.92 -7.22 0.58
N GLY A 51 40.90 -6.82 -0.19
CA GLY A 51 39.54 -6.64 0.31
C GLY A 51 38.93 -5.29 -0.04
N LYS A 52 37.70 -5.09 0.45
CA LYS A 52 37.00 -3.80 0.42
C LYS A 52 37.07 -3.22 1.83
N ASP A 53 37.50 -1.97 1.92
CA ASP A 53 37.56 -1.20 3.16
C ASP A 53 36.30 -0.34 3.26
N TYR A 54 35.36 -0.75 4.10
CA TYR A 54 34.06 -0.11 4.25
C TYR A 54 34.13 0.99 5.30
N ASP A 55 33.47 2.12 5.03
CA ASP A 55 33.30 3.16 6.05
C ASP A 55 32.25 2.73 7.08
N GLU A 56 32.72 2.24 8.23
CA GLU A 56 31.86 1.81 9.36
C GLU A 56 31.15 2.99 10.06
N THR A 57 31.52 4.24 9.73
CA THR A 57 30.91 5.45 10.29
C THR A 57 29.84 6.06 9.39
N ALA A 58 29.71 5.57 8.16
CA ALA A 58 28.70 6.03 7.22
C ALA A 58 27.29 5.62 7.69
N GLU A 59 26.34 6.55 7.57
CA GLU A 59 24.93 6.26 7.85
C GLU A 59 24.42 5.22 6.83
N LEU A 60 23.68 4.22 7.30
CA LEU A 60 23.00 3.26 6.43
C LEU A 60 21.89 4.00 5.68
N ILE A 61 22.09 4.21 4.38
CA ILE A 61 21.10 4.82 3.50
C ILE A 61 20.33 3.69 2.83
N GLU A 62 19.01 3.69 2.96
CA GLU A 62 18.13 2.75 2.26
C GLU A 62 17.87 3.23 0.82
N ASP A 63 17.82 2.30 -0.14
CA ASP A 63 17.43 2.64 -1.51
C ASP A 63 15.91 2.70 -1.66
N VAL A 64 15.43 3.31 -2.75
CA VAL A 64 14.00 3.33 -3.08
C VAL A 64 13.56 1.90 -3.39
N GLN A 65 12.62 1.39 -2.60
CA GLN A 65 12.04 0.06 -2.80
C GLN A 65 10.80 0.16 -3.66
N GLU A 66 10.70 -0.68 -4.68
CA GLU A 66 9.49 -0.84 -5.48
C GLU A 66 8.68 -2.05 -5.00
N PHE A 67 7.36 -1.88 -4.95
CA PHE A 67 6.41 -2.92 -4.60
C PHE A 67 5.47 -3.17 -5.77
N GLU A 68 5.25 -4.44 -6.13
CA GLU A 68 4.20 -4.84 -7.06
C GLU A 68 3.06 -5.46 -6.27
N VAL A 69 2.06 -4.65 -5.94
CA VAL A 69 0.99 -5.03 -5.01
C VAL A 69 -0.24 -5.49 -5.80
N PRO A 70 -0.61 -6.79 -5.74
CA PRO A 70 -1.82 -7.30 -6.38
C PRO A 70 -3.08 -6.96 -5.60
N PHE A 71 -4.11 -6.55 -6.33
CA PHE A 71 -5.42 -6.18 -5.83
C PHE A 71 -6.52 -6.83 -6.65
N LEU A 72 -7.70 -6.92 -6.03
CA LEU A 72 -8.96 -7.24 -6.65
C LEU A 72 -9.92 -6.07 -6.46
N ILE A 73 -10.70 -5.73 -7.48
CA ILE A 73 -11.80 -4.77 -7.38
C ILE A 73 -13.12 -5.44 -7.77
N LYS A 74 -14.19 -5.18 -6.99
CA LYS A 74 -15.55 -5.71 -7.20
C LYS A 74 -16.58 -4.59 -7.30
N GLY A 75 -17.48 -4.71 -8.27
CA GLY A 75 -18.64 -3.85 -8.46
C GLY A 75 -19.91 -4.65 -8.73
N THR A 76 -21.07 -4.09 -8.40
CA THR A 76 -22.40 -4.74 -8.59
C THR A 76 -22.99 -4.49 -9.98
N SER A 77 -22.21 -3.89 -10.87
CA SER A 77 -22.51 -3.66 -12.29
C SER A 77 -21.24 -3.10 -12.95
N MET A 78 -21.19 -3.13 -14.28
CA MET A 78 -20.12 -2.46 -15.03
C MET A 78 -20.05 -0.94 -14.73
N ALA A 79 -21.20 -0.29 -14.50
CA ALA A 79 -21.25 1.14 -14.17
C ALA A 79 -20.66 1.42 -12.78
N ASP A 80 -21.05 0.64 -11.77
CA ASP A 80 -20.49 0.72 -10.41
C ASP A 80 -18.98 0.45 -10.40
N TYR A 81 -18.56 -0.62 -11.06
CA TYR A 81 -17.15 -0.96 -11.23
C TYR A 81 -16.34 0.19 -11.86
N ARG A 82 -16.82 0.80 -12.96
CA ARG A 82 -16.12 1.92 -13.61
C ARG A 82 -16.03 3.14 -12.69
N LYS A 83 -17.08 3.42 -11.91
CA LYS A 83 -17.08 4.49 -10.92
C LYS A 83 -16.03 4.22 -9.84
N LYS A 84 -16.07 3.05 -9.19
CA LYS A 84 -15.13 2.65 -8.15
C LYS A 84 -13.68 2.67 -8.64
N LYS A 85 -13.42 2.12 -9.83
CA LYS A 85 -12.10 2.17 -10.48
C LYS A 85 -11.59 3.59 -10.61
N ARG A 86 -12.40 4.50 -11.16
CA ARG A 86 -12.00 5.90 -11.35
C ARG A 86 -11.72 6.58 -10.01
N ASP A 87 -12.60 6.38 -9.03
CA ASP A 87 -12.51 7.06 -7.74
C ASP A 87 -11.30 6.51 -6.92
N PHE A 88 -11.04 5.21 -6.97
CA PHE A 88 -9.85 4.58 -6.39
C PHE A 88 -8.56 5.08 -7.05
N LEU A 89 -8.51 5.13 -8.39
CA LEU A 89 -7.36 5.67 -9.10
C LEU A 89 -7.14 7.15 -8.78
N ALA A 90 -8.19 7.94 -8.55
CA ALA A 90 -8.06 9.34 -8.12
C ALA A 90 -7.46 9.48 -6.71
N LEU A 91 -7.73 8.53 -5.81
CA LEU A 91 -7.13 8.49 -4.47
C LEU A 91 -5.61 8.23 -4.53
N ILE A 92 -5.16 7.30 -5.39
CA ILE A 92 -3.76 6.86 -5.40
C ILE A 92 -2.87 7.62 -6.40
N LYS A 93 -3.44 8.11 -7.53
CA LYS A 93 -2.69 8.81 -8.57
C LYS A 93 -2.56 10.31 -8.26
N ILE A 94 -2.06 10.60 -7.06
CA ILE A 94 -1.76 11.96 -6.61
C ILE A 94 -0.27 12.27 -6.79
N ASN A 95 0.10 13.54 -6.98
CA ASN A 95 1.49 13.98 -7.01
C ASN A 95 2.04 14.15 -5.58
N ALA A 96 1.89 13.12 -4.75
CA ALA A 96 2.30 13.09 -3.36
C ALA A 96 2.37 11.62 -2.87
N SER A 97 2.94 11.44 -1.68
CA SER A 97 2.97 10.14 -1.01
C SER A 97 1.63 9.85 -0.33
N ILE A 98 1.16 8.62 -0.45
CA ILE A 98 0.00 8.09 0.27
C ILE A 98 0.45 7.36 1.54
N ASP A 99 -0.41 7.35 2.54
CA ASP A 99 -0.33 6.45 3.67
C ASP A 99 -1.00 5.13 3.31
N PHE A 100 -0.23 4.06 3.13
CA PHE A 100 -0.73 2.71 2.97
C PHE A 100 -0.65 1.99 4.31
N GLN A 101 -1.79 1.78 4.96
CA GLN A 101 -1.88 1.31 6.33
C GLN A 101 -2.43 -0.11 6.37
N ILE A 102 -1.68 -1.03 6.97
CA ILE A 102 -2.07 -2.43 7.17
C ILE A 102 -2.56 -2.56 8.61
N ILE A 103 -3.86 -2.70 8.81
CA ILE A 103 -4.47 -2.68 10.15
C ILE A 103 -3.95 -3.84 11.00
N ASP A 104 -3.84 -5.03 10.43
CA ASP A 104 -3.41 -6.24 11.12
C ASP A 104 -1.98 -6.14 11.68
N TRP A 105 -1.13 -5.32 11.04
CA TRP A 105 0.26 -5.12 11.46
C TRP A 105 0.44 -3.88 12.35
N GLY A 106 -0.53 -2.96 12.33
CA GLY A 106 -0.37 -1.64 12.94
C GLY A 106 0.77 -0.83 12.30
N GLU A 107 1.08 -1.09 11.03
CA GLU A 107 2.19 -0.50 10.29
C GLU A 107 1.70 0.23 9.04
N ALA A 108 2.26 1.42 8.82
CA ALA A 108 1.94 2.27 7.68
C ALA A 108 3.18 2.58 6.84
N PHE A 109 3.03 2.41 5.54
CA PHE A 109 4.05 2.67 4.54
C PHE A 109 3.74 3.97 3.80
N LYS A 110 4.77 4.79 3.59
CA LYS A 110 4.68 6.01 2.79
C LYS A 110 5.06 5.68 1.35
N LEU A 111 4.05 5.55 0.50
CA LEU A 111 4.20 5.04 -0.86
C LEU A 111 3.84 6.10 -1.90
N ARG A 112 4.44 6.00 -3.09
CA ARG A 112 4.05 6.79 -4.27
C ARG A 112 3.62 5.88 -5.40
N TYR A 113 2.53 6.23 -6.08
CA TYR A 113 2.07 5.51 -7.25
C TYR A 113 3.07 5.67 -8.41
N LYS A 114 3.49 4.56 -9.01
CA LYS A 114 4.30 4.54 -10.24
C LYS A 114 3.45 4.24 -11.47
N SER A 115 2.84 3.06 -11.48
CA SER A 115 2.14 2.53 -12.65
C SER A 115 1.22 1.39 -12.25
N VAL A 116 0.43 0.94 -13.23
CA VAL A 116 -0.33 -0.31 -13.17
C VAL A 116 0.37 -1.29 -14.09
N SER A 117 0.76 -2.46 -13.59
CA SER A 117 1.46 -3.48 -14.39
C SER A 117 0.53 -4.46 -15.07
N SER A 118 -0.66 -4.68 -14.52
CA SER A 118 -1.67 -5.59 -15.08
C SER A 118 -3.09 -5.10 -14.79
N TRP A 119 -4.05 -5.49 -15.64
CA TRP A 119 -5.47 -5.30 -15.39
C TRP A 119 -6.27 -6.35 -16.16
N GLU A 120 -6.83 -7.33 -15.46
CA GLU A 120 -7.51 -8.49 -16.02
C GLU A 120 -8.92 -8.60 -15.46
N PHE A 121 -9.94 -8.64 -16.33
CA PHE A 121 -11.31 -8.90 -15.90
C PHE A 121 -11.48 -10.38 -15.55
N ILE A 122 -12.07 -10.65 -14.39
CA ILE A 122 -12.49 -12.01 -14.01
C ILE A 122 -13.94 -12.21 -14.45
N ASN A 123 -14.81 -11.29 -14.04
CA ASN A 123 -16.23 -11.28 -14.38
C ASN A 123 -16.55 -9.98 -15.10
N ALA A 124 -16.84 -10.07 -16.40
CA ALA A 124 -17.22 -8.88 -17.17
C ALA A 124 -18.71 -8.54 -16.96
N GLU A 125 -19.61 -9.53 -17.00
CA GLU A 125 -21.08 -9.35 -16.92
C GLU A 125 -21.80 -10.66 -16.47
N LEU A 126 -21.22 -11.42 -15.55
CA LEU A 126 -21.88 -12.61 -14.99
C LEU A 126 -22.57 -12.24 -13.66
N ASP A 127 -23.86 -12.58 -13.55
CA ASP A 127 -24.65 -12.54 -12.30
C ASP A 127 -24.63 -11.20 -11.53
N ASP A 128 -24.78 -10.07 -12.22
CA ASP A 128 -24.77 -8.73 -11.62
C ASP A 128 -23.47 -8.39 -10.85
N GLU A 129 -22.37 -9.07 -11.16
CA GLU A 129 -21.04 -8.80 -10.60
C GLU A 129 -20.05 -8.46 -11.71
N CYS A 130 -19.28 -7.40 -11.50
CA CYS A 130 -18.15 -7.03 -12.35
C CYS A 130 -16.88 -6.94 -11.49
N SER A 131 -15.88 -7.74 -11.82
CA SER A 131 -14.65 -7.80 -11.04
C SER A 131 -13.40 -7.92 -11.92
N ALA A 132 -12.29 -7.37 -11.42
CA ALA A 132 -11.00 -7.43 -12.09
C ALA A 132 -9.86 -7.53 -11.09
N LYS A 133 -8.84 -8.31 -11.44
CA LYS A 133 -7.53 -8.33 -10.77
C LYS A 133 -6.60 -7.34 -11.44
N PHE A 134 -5.75 -6.71 -10.65
CA PHE A 134 -4.78 -5.76 -11.18
C PHE A 134 -3.61 -5.61 -10.20
N THR A 135 -2.46 -5.24 -10.72
CA THR A 135 -1.26 -5.04 -9.91
C THR A 135 -0.81 -3.58 -10.03
N ILE A 136 -0.61 -2.93 -8.89
CA ILE A 136 -0.08 -1.56 -8.82
C ILE A 136 1.39 -1.63 -8.45
N LYS A 137 2.21 -0.87 -9.18
CA LYS A 137 3.58 -0.56 -8.79
C LYS A 137 3.59 0.66 -7.89
N PHE A 138 4.10 0.50 -6.68
CA PHE A 138 4.42 1.58 -5.75
C PHE A 138 5.93 1.70 -5.56
N GLU A 139 6.38 2.88 -5.16
CA GLU A 139 7.74 3.07 -4.63
C GLU A 139 7.68 3.67 -3.23
N THR A 140 8.69 3.42 -2.38
CA THR A 140 8.85 4.15 -1.12
C THR A 140 9.12 5.64 -1.39
N ASP A 141 8.67 6.48 -0.46
CA ASP A 141 9.15 7.84 -0.38
C ASP A 141 10.52 7.84 0.31
N PRO A 142 11.63 8.21 -0.38
CA PRO A 142 12.97 8.15 0.19
C PRO A 142 13.16 9.04 1.41
N ASN A 143 12.26 10.01 1.63
CA ASN A 143 12.33 10.92 2.77
C ASN A 143 11.41 10.50 3.93
N LYS A 144 10.67 9.40 3.81
CA LYS A 144 9.67 8.98 4.79
C LYS A 144 9.78 7.49 5.08
N LYS A 145 10.13 7.19 6.32
CA LYS A 145 10.15 5.82 6.83
C LYS A 145 8.74 5.32 7.13
N PRO A 146 8.51 3.99 7.08
CA PRO A 146 7.33 3.39 7.66
C PRO A 146 7.15 3.82 9.13
N TYR A 147 5.92 3.85 9.59
CA TYR A 147 5.60 4.23 10.97
C TYR A 147 4.52 3.33 11.56
N LEU A 148 4.59 3.16 12.87
CA LEU A 148 3.60 2.40 13.61
C LEU A 148 2.40 3.27 13.97
N PHE A 149 1.22 2.67 13.95
CA PHE A 149 -0.02 3.30 14.40
C PHE A 149 -0.81 2.35 15.30
N LYS A 150 -1.79 2.90 16.02
CA LYS A 150 -2.78 2.10 16.74
C LYS A 150 -4.13 2.25 16.07
N TYR A 151 -4.84 1.13 15.92
CA TYR A 151 -6.22 1.11 15.46
C TYR A 151 -7.16 1.08 16.66
N LEU A 152 -8.16 1.97 16.68
CA LEU A 152 -9.11 2.07 17.78
C LEU A 152 -10.54 2.11 17.27
N VAL A 153 -11.42 1.36 17.93
CA VAL A 153 -12.86 1.36 17.67
C VAL A 153 -13.57 1.95 18.89
N ASP A 154 -14.38 2.98 18.66
CA ASP A 154 -15.18 3.67 19.68
C ASP A 154 -16.64 3.74 19.19
N GLY A 155 -17.45 2.82 19.70
CA GLY A 155 -18.79 2.55 19.18
C GLY A 155 -18.75 2.13 17.72
N LEU A 156 -19.41 2.92 16.85
CA LEU A 156 -19.44 2.70 15.40
C LEU A 156 -18.30 3.41 14.64
N LYS A 157 -17.47 4.20 15.33
CA LYS A 157 -16.39 4.97 14.69
C LYS A 157 -15.08 4.23 14.83
N ARG A 158 -14.28 4.24 13.75
CA ARG A 158 -12.94 3.64 13.72
C ARG A 158 -11.90 4.75 13.53
N TYR A 159 -10.77 4.64 14.19
CA TYR A 159 -9.72 5.66 14.20
C TYR A 159 -8.33 5.06 14.04
N ILE A 160 -7.48 5.77 13.29
CA ILE A 160 -6.03 5.60 13.31
C ILE A 160 -5.46 6.58 14.33
N ILE A 161 -4.60 6.09 15.22
CA ILE A 161 -3.90 6.91 16.21
C ILE A 161 -2.41 6.93 15.87
N ILE A 162 -1.91 8.11 15.53
CA ILE A 162 -0.50 8.36 15.19
C ILE A 162 0.13 9.18 16.32
N ASN A 163 1.32 8.79 16.77
CA ASN A 163 2.09 9.48 17.81
C ASN A 163 1.31 9.73 19.13
N GLY A 164 0.33 8.88 19.45
CA GLY A 164 -0.46 8.93 20.69
C GLY A 164 -1.50 10.06 20.80
N ASN A 165 -1.38 11.14 20.04
CA ASN A 165 -2.21 12.34 20.18
C ASN A 165 -3.04 12.69 18.94
N GLN A 166 -2.70 12.18 17.76
CA GLN A 166 -3.45 12.47 16.53
C GLN A 166 -4.42 11.32 16.22
N ARG A 167 -5.73 11.61 16.23
CA ARG A 167 -6.78 10.66 15.81
C ARG A 167 -7.26 11.03 14.41
N ILE A 168 -7.16 10.10 13.47
CA ILE A 168 -7.69 10.23 12.12
C ILE A 168 -8.90 9.31 12.02
N LEU A 169 -10.06 9.87 11.69
CA LEU A 169 -11.27 9.09 11.47
C LEU A 169 -11.12 8.25 10.20
N VAL A 170 -11.39 6.95 10.32
CA VAL A 170 -11.43 6.05 9.17
C VAL A 170 -12.68 6.35 8.35
N LYS A 171 -12.50 6.55 7.05
CA LYS A 171 -13.59 6.83 6.12
C LYS A 171 -13.94 5.57 5.35
N THR A 172 -15.23 5.28 5.23
CA THR A 172 -15.78 4.18 4.43
C THR A 172 -16.39 4.64 3.11
N SER A 173 -16.24 5.92 2.77
CA SER A 173 -16.68 6.51 1.51
C SER A 173 -15.69 7.57 1.03
N TYR A 174 -15.68 7.82 -0.28
CA TYR A 174 -14.80 8.77 -0.95
C TYR A 174 -15.62 9.83 -1.70
N GLY A 175 -15.22 11.10 -1.57
CA GLY A 175 -15.79 12.20 -2.35
C GLY A 175 -17.11 12.79 -1.84
N ASN A 176 -17.50 12.53 -0.58
CA ASN A 176 -18.61 13.20 0.11
C ASN A 176 -18.13 13.81 1.44
#